data_AF-A0A378T6E1-F1
#
_entry.id   AF-A0A378T6E1-F1
#
_cell.length_a   1.000
_cell.length_b   1.000
_cell.length_c   1.000
_cell.angle_alpha   90.00
_cell.angle_beta   90.00
_cell.angle_gamma   90.00
#
_symmetry.space_group_name_H-M   'P 1'
#
loop_
_entity.id
_entity.type
_entity.pdbx_description
1 polymer ?
#
loop_
_entity_poly.entity_id
_entity_poly.type
_entity_poly.pdbx_seq_one_letter_code
_entity_poly.pdbx_strand_id
1 'polypeptide(L)'
;MVFGREDRGLTNDELALADYHVQIPANPAYPVLNVASAVQVIISTLYAYFDEQNSDKTKDDTHYNQHNLKHHLNIHHRTEWDEPAITHAQKMGLDDAITSLLIKLNLARDDELKDLPKRLSRLSSRLQLDQKEYALLRALLAKIDKKIG
;
A
#
# COMPACT_ATOMS: atom_id res chain seq x y z
N MET A 1 4.61 -5.74 5.38
CA MET A 1 5.72 -5.63 4.40
C MET A 1 6.04 -7.02 3.92
N VAL A 2 6.16 -7.24 2.61
CA VAL A 2 6.41 -8.58 2.04
C VAL A 2 7.72 -8.52 1.26
N PHE A 3 8.53 -9.58 1.39
CA PHE A 3 9.77 -9.75 0.64
C PHE A 3 9.63 -10.93 -0.32
N GLY A 4 10.13 -10.75 -1.54
CA GLY A 4 10.17 -11.82 -2.53
C GLY A 4 11.20 -12.89 -2.19
N ARG A 5 11.13 -14.01 -2.92
CA ARG A 5 12.16 -15.03 -2.80
C ARG A 5 13.47 -14.56 -3.41
N GLU A 6 14.59 -15.07 -2.90
CA GLU A 6 15.93 -14.69 -3.33
C GLU A 6 16.21 -15.01 -4.80
N ASP A 7 15.64 -16.09 -5.31
CA ASP A 7 15.86 -16.59 -6.67
C ASP A 7 14.97 -15.90 -7.72
N ARG A 8 13.72 -15.57 -7.37
CA ARG A 8 12.70 -15.13 -8.33
C ARG A 8 11.91 -13.87 -7.95
N GLY A 9 12.17 -13.29 -6.79
CA GLY A 9 11.44 -12.13 -6.28
C GLY A 9 9.98 -12.42 -5.95
N LEU A 10 9.12 -11.41 -6.11
CA LEU A 10 7.66 -11.50 -6.01
C LEU A 10 7.06 -11.67 -7.41
N THR A 11 6.02 -12.48 -7.52
CA THR A 11 5.22 -12.61 -8.73
C THR A 11 4.38 -11.34 -8.97
N ASN A 12 3.92 -11.15 -10.22
CA ASN A 12 3.05 -10.02 -10.55
C ASN A 12 1.74 -10.01 -9.73
N ASP A 13 1.21 -11.19 -9.41
CA ASP A 13 0.00 -11.31 -8.60
C ASP A 13 0.26 -10.94 -7.14
N GLU A 14 1.41 -11.34 -6.58
CA GLU A 14 1.83 -10.92 -5.23
C GLU A 14 2.13 -9.40 -5.18
N LEU A 15 2.76 -8.85 -6.22
CA LEU A 15 3.00 -7.41 -6.35
C LEU A 15 1.69 -6.62 -6.44
N ALA A 16 0.66 -7.17 -7.10
CA ALA A 16 -0.63 -6.50 -7.23
C ALA A 16 -1.38 -6.37 -5.90
N LEU A 17 -1.10 -7.23 -4.92
CA LEU A 17 -1.69 -7.17 -3.58
C LEU A 17 -1.06 -6.07 -2.71
N ALA A 18 0.17 -5.66 -3.01
CA ALA A 18 0.87 -4.64 -2.25
C ALA A 18 0.37 -3.24 -2.62
N ASP A 19 0.07 -2.41 -1.61
CA ASP A 19 -0.33 -1.02 -1.82
C ASP A 19 0.84 -0.13 -2.27
N TYR A 20 2.06 -0.48 -1.86
CA TYR A 20 3.30 0.23 -2.20
C TYR A 20 4.39 -0.73 -2.64
N HIS A 21 5.19 -0.30 -3.61
CA HIS A 21 6.42 -0.97 -4.01
C HIS A 21 7.60 -0.12 -3.57
N VAL A 22 8.49 -0.72 -2.78
CA VAL A 22 9.72 -0.07 -2.30
C VAL A 22 10.89 -0.63 -3.08
N GLN A 23 11.70 0.25 -3.66
CA GLN A 23 12.93 -0.12 -4.36
C GLN A 23 14.13 0.47 -3.63
N ILE A 24 15.09 -0.39 -3.29
CA ILE A 24 16.37 0.04 -2.70
C ILE A 24 17.26 0.54 -3.86
N PRO A 25 17.79 1.77 -3.80
CA PRO A 25 18.77 2.23 -4.78
C PRO A 25 20.00 1.32 -4.76
N ALA A 26 20.30 0.69 -5.90
CA ALA A 26 21.42 -0.23 -6.06
C ALA A 26 22.26 0.19 -7.28
N ASN A 27 23.47 -0.38 -7.40
CA ASN A 27 24.32 -0.14 -8.55
C ASN A 27 23.61 -0.60 -9.84
N PRO A 28 23.42 0.25 -10.86
CA PRO A 28 22.77 -0.13 -12.11
C PRO A 28 23.44 -1.31 -12.83
N ALA A 29 24.76 -1.48 -12.67
CA ALA A 29 25.52 -2.57 -13.28
C ALA A 29 25.35 -3.91 -12.54
N TYR A 30 24.93 -3.89 -11.27
CA TYR A 30 24.66 -5.09 -10.47
C TYR A 30 23.56 -4.79 -9.43
N PRO A 31 22.29 -4.72 -9.85
CA PRO A 31 21.18 -4.29 -9.00
C PRO A 31 20.66 -5.42 -8.09
N VAL A 32 21.38 -6.53 -7.97
CA VAL A 32 20.95 -7.70 -7.21
C VAL A 32 21.46 -7.58 -5.78
N LEU A 33 20.54 -7.57 -4.83
CA LEU A 33 20.82 -7.56 -3.41
C LEU A 33 20.26 -8.84 -2.78
N ASN A 34 21.00 -9.46 -1.87
CA ASN A 34 20.49 -10.57 -1.07
C ASN A 34 19.27 -10.09 -0.25
N VAL A 35 18.26 -10.94 -0.11
CA VAL A 35 17.04 -10.65 0.68
C VAL A 35 17.38 -10.22 2.11
N ALA A 36 18.33 -10.87 2.78
CA ALA A 36 18.76 -10.49 4.14
C ALA A 36 19.34 -9.07 4.17
N SER A 37 20.15 -8.69 3.18
CA SER A 37 20.69 -7.33 3.06
C SER A 37 19.59 -6.31 2.74
N ALA A 38 18.62 -6.67 1.89
CA ALA A 38 17.46 -5.82 1.61
C ALA A 38 16.62 -5.58 2.87
N VAL A 39 16.37 -6.62 3.66
CA VAL A 39 15.69 -6.53 4.97
C VAL A 39 16.46 -5.60 5.90
N GLN A 40 17.77 -5.81 6.05
CA GLN A 40 18.62 -5.01 6.93
C GLN A 40 18.56 -3.52 6.58
N VAL A 41 18.67 -3.17 5.29
CA VAL A 41 18.62 -1.77 4.83
C VAL A 41 17.27 -1.13 5.16
N ILE A 42 16.16 -1.81 4.86
CA ILE A 42 14.82 -1.26 5.11
C ILE A 42 14.57 -1.11 6.61
N ILE A 43 14.86 -2.15 7.41
CA ILE A 43 14.62 -2.12 8.86
C ILE A 43 15.51 -1.09 9.55
N SER A 44 16.79 -1.00 9.17
CA SER A 44 17.70 0.01 9.72
C SER A 44 17.23 1.43 9.42
N THR A 45 16.69 1.67 8.22
CA THR A 45 16.18 2.99 7.85
C THR A 45 14.89 3.33 8.60
N LEU A 46 13.98 2.36 8.76
CA LEU A 46 12.78 2.52 9.58
C LEU A 46 13.13 2.81 11.04
N TYR A 47 14.09 2.07 11.61
CA TYR A 47 14.55 2.26 12.98
C TYR A 47 15.06 3.70 13.20
N ALA A 48 15.96 4.17 12.35
CA ALA A 48 16.47 5.53 12.45
C ALA A 48 15.38 6.60 12.29
N TYR A 49 14.42 6.40 11.38
CA TYR A 49 13.29 7.31 11.21
C TYR A 49 12.41 7.38 12.47
N PHE A 50 12.12 6.24 13.10
CA PHE A 50 11.37 6.22 14.36
C PHE A 50 12.16 6.81 15.53
N ASP A 51 13.48 6.64 15.56
CA ASP A 51 14.35 7.22 16.58
C ASP A 51 14.38 8.76 16.49
N GLU A 52 14.49 9.31 15.28
CA GLU A 52 14.40 10.77 15.05
C GLU A 52 13.04 11.33 15.51
N GLN A 53 11.93 10.63 15.23
CA GLN A 53 10.60 11.07 15.67
C GLN A 53 10.38 10.98 17.19
N ASN A 54 11.02 10.03 17.87
CA ASN A 54 10.94 9.91 19.33
C ASN A 54 11.88 10.90 20.04
N SER A 55 12.97 11.30 19.39
CA SER A 55 13.95 12.26 19.92
C SER A 55 13.37 13.68 20.07
N ASP A 56 12.38 14.07 19.27
CA ASP A 56 11.69 15.36 19.42
C ASP A 56 10.77 15.45 20.66
N LYS A 57 10.56 14.34 21.40
CA LYS A 57 9.80 14.33 22.68
C LYS A 57 10.68 14.35 23.93
N THR A 58 11.99 14.25 23.79
CA THR A 58 12.94 14.23 24.91
C THR A 58 14.19 15.03 24.53
N LYS A 59 14.05 16.35 24.45
CA LYS A 59 15.21 17.24 24.55
C LYS A 59 15.56 17.39 26.03
N ASP A 60 16.42 16.49 26.50
CA ASP A 60 17.44 16.87 27.46
C ASP A 60 18.71 16.03 27.21
N ASP A 61 19.75 16.73 26.80
CA ASP A 61 21.18 16.40 26.83
C ASP A 61 21.61 14.92 26.69
N THR A 62 22.15 14.56 25.51
CA THR A 62 23.58 14.26 25.36
C THR A 62 23.95 13.92 23.92
N HIS A 63 25.12 14.40 23.52
CA HIS A 63 25.74 14.24 22.22
C HIS A 63 25.99 12.76 21.90
N TYR A 64 25.24 12.18 20.96
CA TYR A 64 25.71 11.03 20.20
C TYR A 64 25.56 11.26 18.69
N ASN A 65 26.69 11.09 18.03
CA ASN A 65 27.00 11.20 16.61
C ASN A 65 25.81 11.00 15.65
N GLN A 66 25.41 12.11 15.05
CA GLN A 66 24.56 12.18 13.87
C GLN A 66 25.26 11.54 12.67
N HIS A 67 25.20 10.20 12.59
CA HIS A 67 25.44 9.48 11.35
C HIS A 67 24.32 9.88 10.39
N ASN A 68 24.63 10.88 9.56
CA ASN A 68 23.79 11.39 8.49
C ASN A 68 23.39 10.22 7.56
N LEU A 69 22.25 9.61 7.83
CA LEU A 69 21.58 8.71 6.90
C LEU A 69 21.12 9.55 5.70
N LYS A 70 22.01 9.70 4.72
CA LYS A 70 21.73 10.35 3.42
C LYS A 70 20.64 9.66 2.59
N HIS A 71 20.00 8.62 3.13
CA HIS A 71 18.97 7.84 2.46
C HIS A 71 17.67 7.93 3.26
N HIS A 72 17.06 9.12 3.24
CA HIS A 72 15.69 9.30 3.67
C HIS A 72 14.79 8.53 2.70
N LEU A 73 14.32 7.35 3.12
CA LEU A 73 13.15 6.74 2.51
C LEU A 73 12.02 7.75 2.66
N ASN A 74 11.48 8.23 1.54
CA ASN A 74 10.44 9.24 1.56
C ASN A 74 9.11 8.59 2.00
N ILE A 75 8.97 8.39 3.31
CA ILE A 75 7.76 7.86 3.94
C ILE A 75 6.72 8.97 3.89
N HIS A 76 5.86 8.93 2.87
CA HIS A 76 4.72 9.81 2.82
C HIS A 76 3.73 9.40 3.93
N HIS A 77 3.79 10.09 5.06
CA HIS A 77 2.71 10.05 6.05
C HIS A 77 1.48 10.70 5.43
N ARG A 78 0.63 9.87 4.83
CA ARG A 78 -0.68 10.29 4.39
C ARG A 78 -1.58 10.33 5.63
N THR A 79 -1.67 11.53 6.19
CA THR A 79 -2.70 12.01 7.12
C THR A 79 -2.78 11.29 8.46
N GLU A 80 -2.87 12.09 9.53
CA GLU A 80 -3.46 11.66 10.80
C GLU A 80 -4.85 11.12 10.47
N TRP A 81 -4.98 9.81 10.34
CA TRP A 81 -6.27 9.23 10.11
C TRP A 81 -7.09 9.39 11.39
N ASP A 82 -8.19 10.14 11.34
CA ASP A 82 -9.16 10.16 12.43
C ASP A 82 -9.74 8.75 12.70
N GLU A 83 -9.75 7.89 11.68
CA GLU A 83 -10.24 6.51 11.71
C GLU A 83 -9.28 5.57 10.99
N PRO A 84 -9.07 4.32 11.45
CA PRO A 84 -8.10 3.42 10.84
C PRO A 84 -8.41 3.15 9.36
N ALA A 85 -7.36 2.85 8.59
CA ALA A 85 -7.50 2.40 7.21
C ALA A 85 -8.34 1.11 7.13
N ILE A 86 -8.96 0.87 5.97
CA ILE A 86 -9.67 -0.40 5.75
C ILE A 86 -8.74 -1.60 5.69
N THR A 87 -9.27 -2.75 6.11
CA THR A 87 -8.59 -4.03 5.97
C THR A 87 -8.52 -4.46 4.51
N HIS A 88 -7.52 -5.28 4.18
CA HIS A 88 -7.40 -5.86 2.84
C HIS A 88 -8.65 -6.64 2.41
N ALA A 89 -9.30 -7.36 3.33
CA ALA A 89 -10.54 -8.09 3.07
C ALA A 89 -11.71 -7.14 2.72
N GLN A 90 -11.85 -6.02 3.45
CA GLN A 90 -12.85 -4.99 3.15
C GLN A 90 -12.63 -4.37 1.77
N LYS A 91 -11.37 -4.08 1.43
CA LYS A 91 -10.98 -3.56 0.11
C LYS A 91 -11.34 -4.54 -1.00
N MET A 92 -10.98 -5.81 -0.86
CA MET A 92 -11.30 -6.85 -1.85
C MET A 92 -12.83 -6.98 -2.04
N GLY A 93 -13.59 -7.00 -0.95
CA GLY A 93 -15.05 -7.05 -1.01
C GLY A 93 -15.69 -5.77 -1.59
N LEU A 94 -15.02 -4.62 -1.53
CA LEU A 94 -15.45 -3.41 -2.21
C LEU A 94 -15.21 -3.49 -3.72
N ASP A 95 -14.02 -3.93 -4.12
CA ASP A 95 -13.64 -4.10 -5.53
C ASP A 95 -14.58 -5.09 -6.24
N ASP A 96 -14.91 -6.21 -5.58
CA ASP A 96 -15.87 -7.20 -6.08
C ASP A 96 -17.29 -6.63 -6.22
N ALA A 97 -17.73 -5.82 -5.25
CA ALA A 97 -19.05 -5.20 -5.29
C ALA A 97 -19.17 -4.18 -6.42
N ILE A 98 -18.14 -3.35 -6.63
CA ILE A 98 -18.09 -2.39 -7.75
C ILE A 98 -18.07 -3.15 -9.08
N THR A 99 -17.25 -4.20 -9.20
CA THR A 99 -17.15 -5.01 -10.42
C THR A 99 -18.50 -5.65 -10.76
N SER A 100 -19.15 -6.26 -9.77
CA SER A 100 -20.49 -6.85 -9.93
C SER A 100 -21.52 -5.83 -10.38
N LEU A 101 -21.48 -4.61 -9.81
CA LEU A 101 -22.38 -3.53 -10.19
C LEU A 101 -22.15 -3.05 -11.62
N LEU A 102 -20.88 -2.92 -12.05
CA LEU A 102 -20.53 -2.53 -13.42
C LEU A 102 -21.03 -3.53 -14.45
N ILE A 103 -20.96 -4.84 -14.13
CA ILE A 103 -21.53 -5.91 -14.96
C ILE A 103 -23.05 -5.79 -15.00
N LYS A 104 -23.72 -5.64 -13.85
CA LYS A 104 -25.19 -5.49 -13.77
C LYS A 104 -25.71 -4.29 -14.56
N LEU A 105 -24.97 -3.18 -14.55
CA LEU A 105 -25.31 -1.96 -15.29
C LEU A 105 -24.93 -2.03 -16.78
N ASN A 106 -24.40 -3.16 -17.25
CA ASN A 106 -23.89 -3.36 -18.61
C ASN A 106 -22.84 -2.29 -19.01
N LEU A 107 -22.10 -1.75 -18.03
CA LEU A 107 -21.04 -0.76 -18.21
C LEU A 107 -19.68 -1.41 -18.51
N ALA A 108 -19.53 -2.68 -18.15
CA ALA A 108 -18.37 -3.50 -18.49
C ALA A 108 -18.86 -4.81 -19.12
N ARG A 109 -18.38 -5.10 -20.33
CA ARG A 109 -18.69 -6.35 -21.04
C ARG A 109 -17.65 -7.42 -20.66
N ASP A 110 -18.11 -8.64 -20.47
CA ASP A 110 -17.34 -9.77 -19.91
C ASP A 110 -16.07 -10.12 -20.73
N ASP A 111 -16.07 -9.79 -22.02
CA ASP A 111 -14.95 -9.95 -22.96
C ASP A 111 -13.82 -8.93 -22.78
N GLU A 112 -14.11 -7.72 -22.27
CA GLU A 112 -13.15 -6.63 -22.05
C GLU A 112 -12.65 -6.55 -20.58
N LEU A 113 -13.18 -7.38 -19.68
CA LEU A 113 -12.95 -7.32 -18.23
C LEU A 113 -11.56 -7.75 -17.75
N LYS A 114 -10.69 -8.30 -18.59
CA LYS A 114 -9.42 -8.93 -18.13
C LYS A 114 -8.57 -8.03 -17.22
N ASP A 115 -8.55 -6.73 -17.50
CA ASP A 115 -7.77 -5.77 -16.74
C ASP A 115 -8.59 -4.95 -15.73
N LEU A 116 -9.92 -4.96 -15.81
CA LEU A 116 -10.75 -4.09 -14.99
C LEU A 116 -10.57 -4.35 -13.48
N PRO A 117 -10.63 -5.61 -12.99
CA PRO A 117 -10.39 -5.90 -11.57
C PRO A 117 -9.00 -5.45 -11.12
N LYS A 118 -7.97 -5.66 -11.97
CA LYS A 118 -6.60 -5.23 -11.67
C LYS A 118 -6.44 -3.71 -11.66
N ARG A 119 -7.18 -2.99 -12.51
CA ARG A 119 -7.18 -1.51 -12.54
C ARG A 119 -7.93 -0.95 -11.35
N LEU A 120 -9.06 -1.57 -10.98
CA LEU A 120 -9.87 -1.19 -9.83
C LEU A 120 -9.12 -1.43 -8.52
N SER A 121 -8.49 -2.60 -8.37
CA SER A 121 -7.66 -2.90 -7.20
C SER A 121 -6.49 -1.91 -7.06
N ARG A 122 -5.81 -1.57 -8.17
CA ARG A 122 -4.79 -0.50 -8.16
C ARG A 122 -5.38 0.89 -7.85
N LEU A 123 -6.62 1.17 -8.24
CA LEU A 123 -7.30 2.42 -7.89
C LEU A 123 -7.61 2.45 -6.39
N SER A 124 -8.20 1.39 -5.84
CA SER A 124 -8.53 1.29 -4.42
C SER A 124 -7.28 1.30 -3.54
N SER A 125 -6.18 0.67 -3.97
CA SER A 125 -4.86 0.75 -3.30
C SER A 125 -4.38 2.19 -3.17
N ARG A 126 -4.52 2.99 -4.22
CA ARG A 126 -4.05 4.39 -4.26
C ARG A 126 -4.96 5.34 -3.49
N LEU A 127 -6.25 5.01 -3.37
CA LEU A 127 -7.20 5.79 -2.59
C LEU A 127 -6.95 5.65 -1.09
N GLN A 128 -6.53 4.46 -0.62
CA GLN A 128 -6.27 4.17 0.79
C GLN A 128 -7.42 4.56 1.72
N LEU A 129 -8.62 4.04 1.46
CA LEU A 129 -9.83 4.46 2.17
C LEU A 129 -9.76 4.21 3.69
N ASP A 130 -10.39 5.09 4.47
CA ASP A 130 -10.67 4.85 5.88
C ASP A 130 -11.97 4.07 6.13
N GLN A 131 -12.24 3.67 7.39
CA GLN A 131 -13.46 2.94 7.75
C GLN A 131 -14.75 3.71 7.43
N LYS A 132 -14.78 5.04 7.59
CA LYS A 132 -15.97 5.88 7.35
C LYS A 132 -16.23 6.03 5.85
N GLU A 133 -15.20 6.29 5.05
CA GLU A 133 -15.25 6.37 3.60
C GLU A 133 -15.71 5.04 2.99
N TYR A 134 -15.18 3.92 3.48
CA TYR A 134 -15.64 2.60 3.07
C TYR A 134 -17.11 2.36 3.42
N ALA A 135 -17.54 2.72 4.63
CA ALA A 135 -18.94 2.58 5.02
C ALA A 135 -19.87 3.41 4.12
N LEU A 136 -19.46 4.64 3.77
CA LEU A 136 -20.18 5.50 2.84
C LEU A 136 -20.29 4.88 1.44
N LEU A 137 -19.16 4.41 0.88
CA LEU A 137 -19.13 3.78 -0.44
C LEU A 137 -19.96 2.50 -0.47
N ARG A 138 -19.88 1.65 0.56
CA ARG A 138 -20.70 0.44 0.67
C ARG A 138 -22.19 0.76 0.74
N ALA A 139 -22.58 1.76 1.52
CA ALA A 139 -23.98 2.19 1.61
C ALA A 139 -24.49 2.71 0.27
N LEU A 140 -23.67 3.48 -0.46
CA LEU A 140 -24.00 3.96 -1.80
C LEU A 140 -24.18 2.80 -2.79
N LEU A 141 -23.24 1.84 -2.82
CA LEU A 141 -23.32 0.66 -3.69
C LEU A 141 -24.58 -0.16 -3.38
N ALA A 142 -24.86 -0.43 -2.11
CA ALA A 142 -26.06 -1.17 -1.69
C ALA A 142 -27.36 -0.46 -2.11
N LYS A 143 -27.40 0.87 -2.03
CA LYS A 143 -28.56 1.67 -2.44
C LYS A 143 -28.77 1.67 -3.95
N ILE A 144 -27.68 1.69 -4.73
CA ILE A 144 -27.75 1.58 -6.19
C ILE A 144 -28.20 0.16 -6.57
N ASP A 145 -27.65 -0.88 -5.95
CA ASP A 145 -28.02 -2.27 -6.23
C ASP A 145 -29.52 -2.52 -5.99
N LYS A 146 -30.07 -1.99 -4.88
CA LYS A 146 -31.51 -2.04 -4.57
C LYS A 146 -32.39 -1.25 -5.56
N LYS A 147 -31.84 -0.27 -6.28
CA LYS A 147 -32.59 0.50 -7.29
C LYS A 147 -32.63 -0.19 -8.65
N ILE A 148 -31.67 -1.08 -8.91
CA ILE A 148 -31.52 -1.80 -10.18
C ILE A 148 -32.29 -3.13 -10.13
N GLY A 149 -32.35 -3.77 -8.96
CA GLY A 149 -33.22 -4.94 -8.69
C GLY A 149 -34.65 -4.52 -8.34
#